data_AF-A0A2E8GY34-F1
#
_entry.id   AF-A0A2E8GY34-F1
#
_cell.length_a   1.000
_cell.length_b   1.000
_cell.length_c   1.000
_cell.angle_alpha   90.00
_cell.angle_beta   90.00
_cell.angle_gamma   90.00
#
_symmetry.space_group_name_H-M   'P 1'
#
loop_
_entity.id
_entity.type
_entity.pdbx_description
1 polymer ?
#
loop_
_entity_poly.entity_id
_entity_poly.type
_entity_poly.pdbx_seq_one_letter_code
_entity_poly.pdbx_strand_id
1 'polypeptide(L)'
;MQSPLGVILKKLIFLSALLITSLLLSSCSPFVQGATAVSAFASVNPSVSLDRRTAGEIIDDKTLYMQLGSIIRDDQMLESAHLKFMVYNDAVLVAGEVPSEEAKDYLAKRLKQNALTMKQLINEVAVMPSIGYFSRSKDNIITLQIETLF
;
A
#
# COMPACT_ATOMS: atom_id res chain seq x y z
N MET A 1 54.55 -14.07 33.34
CA MET A 1 53.91 -15.38 33.03
C MET A 1 52.39 -15.20 33.14
N GLN A 2 51.70 -14.84 32.05
CA GLN A 2 50.23 -14.85 32.02
C GLN A 2 49.78 -16.31 32.00
N SER A 3 49.00 -16.75 32.98
CA SER A 3 48.50 -18.14 33.01
C SER A 3 47.61 -18.40 31.78
N PRO A 4 47.73 -19.58 31.13
CA PRO A 4 47.00 -19.89 29.90
C PRO A 4 45.48 -19.83 30.08
N LEU A 5 45.02 -20.04 31.32
CA LEU A 5 43.62 -19.98 31.74
C LEU A 5 43.04 -18.55 31.69
N GLY A 6 43.84 -17.52 32.01
CA GLY A 6 43.41 -16.13 31.99
C GLY A 6 43.18 -15.59 30.58
N VAL A 7 43.96 -16.06 29.60
CA VAL A 7 43.80 -15.68 28.18
C VAL A 7 42.55 -16.31 27.59
N ILE A 8 42.25 -17.56 27.95
CA ILE A 8 41.05 -18.28 27.49
C ILE A 8 39.78 -17.62 28.06
N LEU A 9 39.78 -17.27 29.35
CA LEU A 9 38.63 -16.60 29.98
C LEU A 9 38.39 -15.20 29.37
N LYS A 10 39.45 -14.45 29.07
CA LYS A 10 39.35 -13.12 28.44
C LYS A 10 38.84 -13.22 27.00
N LYS A 11 39.24 -14.26 26.26
CA LYS A 11 38.70 -14.57 24.92
C LYS A 11 37.23 -14.98 24.97
N LEU A 12 36.82 -15.75 25.98
CA LEU A 12 35.43 -16.16 26.17
C LEU A 12 34.51 -14.96 26.48
N ILE A 13 34.99 -14.02 27.31
CA ILE A 13 34.29 -12.77 27.63
C ILE A 13 34.18 -11.87 26.39
N PHE A 14 35.23 -11.79 25.57
CA PHE A 14 35.18 -11.03 24.32
C PHE A 14 34.21 -11.65 23.31
N LEU A 15 34.18 -12.98 23.21
CA LEU A 15 33.28 -13.70 22.32
C LEU A 15 31.81 -13.54 22.74
N SER A 16 31.52 -13.59 24.05
CA SER A 16 30.17 -13.38 24.56
C SER A 16 29.71 -11.93 24.37
N ALA A 17 30.58 -10.95 24.60
CA ALA A 17 30.28 -9.54 24.36
C ALA A 17 29.99 -9.25 22.87
N LEU A 18 30.76 -9.87 21.96
CA LEU A 18 30.54 -9.74 20.51
C LEU A 18 29.20 -10.36 20.07
N LEU A 19 28.84 -11.52 20.66
CA LEU A 19 27.57 -12.20 20.36
C LEU A 19 26.35 -11.40 20.84
N ILE A 20 26.43 -10.80 22.04
CA ILE A 20 25.36 -9.95 22.60
C ILE A 20 25.17 -8.68 21.74
N THR A 21 26.26 -8.07 21.28
CA THR A 21 26.20 -6.85 20.44
C THR A 21 25.59 -7.13 19.06
N SER A 22 25.84 -8.32 18.49
CA SER A 22 25.22 -8.76 17.23
C SER A 22 23.70 -8.96 17.34
N LEU A 23 23.21 -9.48 18.47
CA LEU A 23 21.77 -9.60 18.74
C LEU A 23 21.09 -8.22 18.84
N LEU A 24 21.76 -7.21 19.39
CA LEU A 24 21.21 -5.85 19.50
C LEU A 24 21.17 -5.13 18.14
N LEU A 25 22.16 -5.34 17.26
CA LEU A 25 22.20 -4.74 15.92
C LEU A 25 21.27 -5.42 14.91
N SER A 26 20.79 -6.65 15.18
CA SER A 26 19.82 -7.36 14.32
C SER A 26 18.39 -6.83 14.44
N SER A 27 18.19 -5.72 15.16
CA SER A 27 16.91 -5.00 15.24
C SER A 27 16.76 -4.02 14.07
N CYS A 28 16.89 -4.50 12.83
CA CYS A 28 16.43 -3.78 11.64
C CYS A 28 14.99 -4.21 11.32
N SER A 29 14.14 -4.12 12.32
CA SER A 29 12.69 -4.23 12.19
C SER A 29 12.10 -3.04 12.95
N PRO A 30 11.08 -2.37 12.41
CA PRO A 30 10.42 -1.29 13.12
C PRO A 30 9.82 -1.90 14.39
N PHE A 31 10.46 -1.64 15.52
CA PHE A 31 9.97 -1.98 16.84
C PHE A 31 8.72 -1.12 17.04
N VAL A 32 7.56 -1.67 16.66
CA VAL A 32 6.24 -1.14 16.98
C VAL A 32 6.16 -1.12 18.50
N GLN A 33 6.51 0.03 19.08
CA GLN A 33 6.34 0.33 20.49
C GLN A 33 4.84 0.34 20.78
N GLY A 34 4.33 -0.81 21.20
CA GLY A 34 3.14 -0.87 22.02
C GLY A 34 3.43 -0.22 23.38
N ALA A 35 2.51 0.64 23.81
CA ALA A 35 2.39 1.21 25.16
C ALA A 35 3.43 2.29 25.57
N THR A 36 3.16 3.55 25.20
CA THR A 36 3.29 4.73 26.10
C THR A 36 2.63 5.94 25.43
N ALA A 37 1.38 6.20 25.81
CA ALA A 37 0.51 7.21 25.20
C ALA A 37 0.79 8.68 25.61
N VAL A 38 2.03 9.07 25.98
CA VAL A 38 2.24 10.42 26.57
C VAL A 38 3.52 11.16 26.13
N SER A 39 4.49 10.54 25.46
CA SER A 39 5.75 11.23 25.09
C SER A 39 5.85 11.71 23.63
N ALA A 40 4.81 11.55 22.82
CA ALA A 40 4.83 11.85 21.37
C ALA A 40 4.79 13.35 20.99
N PHE A 41 5.02 14.28 21.93
CA PHE A 41 5.01 15.73 21.64
C PHE A 41 6.39 16.39 21.59
N ALA A 42 7.49 15.69 21.91
CA ALA A 42 8.83 16.31 22.02
C ALA A 42 9.83 15.92 20.91
N SER A 43 9.49 15.00 20.01
CA SER A 43 10.34 14.61 18.86
C SER A 43 9.76 15.09 17.53
N VAL A 44 9.28 16.32 17.48
CA VAL A 44 8.97 17.01 16.23
C VAL A 44 10.29 17.35 15.54
N ASN A 45 10.75 16.44 14.69
CA ASN A 45 11.66 16.78 13.61
C ASN A 45 11.02 17.93 12.78
N PRO A 46 11.66 19.10 12.62
CA PRO A 46 11.03 20.28 12.01
C PRO A 46 10.94 20.23 10.47
N SER A 47 11.06 19.05 9.87
CA SER A 47 11.12 18.87 8.40
C SER A 47 10.07 17.91 7.84
N VAL A 48 9.11 17.47 8.66
CA VAL A 48 7.93 16.75 8.16
C VAL A 48 6.76 17.69 8.28
N SER A 49 6.35 18.24 7.14
CA SER A 49 5.08 18.92 6.93
C SER A 49 3.97 18.19 7.70
N LEU A 50 3.56 18.77 8.84
CA LEU A 50 2.30 18.38 9.45
C LEU A 50 1.24 18.65 8.38
N ASP A 51 0.72 17.56 7.82
CA ASP A 51 -0.48 17.62 7.04
C ASP A 51 -1.50 18.46 7.83
N ARG A 52 -2.05 19.50 7.20
CA ARG A 52 -3.04 20.37 7.86
C ARG A 52 -4.34 19.63 8.14
N ARG A 53 -4.48 18.44 7.55
CA ARG A 53 -5.63 17.58 7.72
C ARG A 53 -5.71 17.05 9.14
N THR A 54 -6.92 17.08 9.67
CA THR A 54 -7.22 16.50 10.96
C THR A 54 -7.20 14.97 10.88
N ALA A 55 -6.91 14.29 11.99
CA ALA A 55 -7.00 12.83 12.04
C ALA A 55 -8.40 12.32 11.67
N GLY A 56 -9.45 13.10 11.94
CA GLY A 56 -10.82 12.80 11.52
C GLY A 56 -10.97 12.72 10.01
N GLU A 57 -10.48 13.73 9.27
CA GLU A 57 -10.55 13.74 7.81
C GLU A 57 -9.81 12.56 7.16
N ILE A 58 -8.71 12.09 7.76
CA ILE A 58 -7.97 10.91 7.29
C ILE A 58 -8.79 9.63 7.52
N ILE A 59 -9.47 9.54 8.66
CA ILE A 59 -10.32 8.39 9.00
C ILE A 59 -11.55 8.36 8.09
N ASP A 60 -12.15 9.51 7.81
CA ASP A 60 -13.33 9.64 6.94
C ASP A 60 -12.99 9.19 5.52
N ASP A 61 -11.87 9.65 4.94
CA ASP A 61 -11.39 9.21 3.62
C ASP A 61 -11.17 7.69 3.57
N LYS A 62 -10.55 7.12 4.62
CA LYS A 62 -10.31 5.67 4.70
C LYS A 62 -11.61 4.89 4.82
N THR A 63 -12.57 5.41 5.56
CA THR A 63 -13.90 4.81 5.71
C THR A 63 -14.63 4.80 4.37
N LEU A 64 -14.61 5.94 3.66
CA LEU A 64 -15.17 6.05 2.31
C LEU A 64 -14.49 5.09 1.34
N TYR A 65 -13.15 4.97 1.37
CA TYR A 65 -12.42 4.00 0.55
C TYR A 65 -12.87 2.56 0.80
N MET A 66 -13.03 2.15 2.08
CA MET A 66 -13.50 0.81 2.42
C MET A 66 -14.95 0.57 1.96
N GLN A 67 -15.81 1.59 2.08
CA GLN A 67 -17.18 1.55 1.59
C GLN A 67 -17.25 1.37 0.07
N LEU A 68 -16.44 2.09 -0.70
CA LEU A 68 -16.35 1.95 -2.15
C LEU A 68 -15.96 0.53 -2.55
N GLY A 69 -14.93 -0.03 -1.90
CA GLY A 69 -14.52 -1.42 -2.11
C GLY A 69 -15.65 -2.41 -1.78
N SER A 70 -16.40 -2.17 -0.71
CA SER A 70 -17.55 -3.01 -0.36
C SER A 70 -18.71 -2.93 -1.35
N ILE A 71 -18.95 -1.77 -1.99
CA ILE A 71 -20.03 -1.59 -2.96
C ILE A 71 -19.79 -2.44 -4.21
N ILE A 72 -18.52 -2.56 -4.65
CA ILE A 72 -18.18 -3.26 -5.89
C ILE A 72 -17.85 -4.75 -5.71
N ARG A 73 -17.50 -5.19 -4.50
CA ARG A 73 -16.93 -6.53 -4.25
C ARG A 73 -17.84 -7.68 -4.70
N ASP A 74 -19.14 -7.54 -4.53
CA ASP A 74 -20.14 -8.58 -4.82
C ASP A 74 -21.02 -8.22 -6.05
N ASP A 75 -20.57 -7.31 -6.91
CA ASP A 75 -21.34 -6.84 -8.05
C ASP A 75 -21.01 -7.62 -9.34
N GLN A 76 -21.95 -8.43 -9.81
CA GLN A 76 -21.78 -9.29 -10.98
C GLN A 76 -21.49 -8.51 -12.28
N MET A 77 -22.00 -7.28 -12.43
CA MET A 77 -21.72 -6.47 -13.61
C MET A 77 -20.30 -5.91 -13.62
N LEU A 78 -19.65 -5.85 -12.46
CA LEU A 78 -18.31 -5.31 -12.27
C LEU A 78 -17.26 -6.39 -11.95
N GLU A 79 -17.64 -7.68 -11.97
CA GLU A 79 -16.76 -8.80 -11.64
C GLU A 79 -15.51 -8.86 -12.54
N SER A 80 -15.67 -8.50 -13.82
CA SER A 80 -14.55 -8.45 -14.78
C SER A 80 -13.86 -7.08 -14.84
N ALA A 81 -14.30 -6.11 -14.04
CA ALA A 81 -13.72 -4.78 -13.99
C ALA A 81 -12.48 -4.76 -13.09
N HIS A 82 -11.44 -4.07 -13.55
CA HIS A 82 -10.22 -3.85 -12.77
C HIS A 82 -10.19 -2.39 -12.35
N LEU A 83 -10.66 -2.11 -11.13
CA LEU A 83 -10.87 -0.75 -10.63
C LEU A 83 -9.90 -0.44 -9.48
N LYS A 84 -9.39 0.78 -9.47
CA LYS A 84 -8.62 1.35 -8.36
C LYS A 84 -9.28 2.65 -7.92
N PHE A 85 -9.46 2.78 -6.61
CA PHE A 85 -10.01 3.98 -5.98
C PHE A 85 -8.91 4.77 -5.30
N MET A 86 -9.00 6.10 -5.41
CA MET A 86 -8.23 7.04 -4.61
C MET A 86 -9.21 8.01 -3.97
N VAL A 87 -9.07 8.25 -2.67
CA VAL A 87 -9.94 9.15 -1.91
C VAL A 87 -9.10 10.24 -1.28
N TYR A 88 -9.52 11.49 -1.46
CA TYR A 88 -8.89 12.65 -0.84
C TYR A 88 -9.93 13.73 -0.56
N ASN A 89 -10.09 14.12 0.71
CA ASN A 89 -11.07 15.11 1.16
C ASN A 89 -12.50 14.79 0.67
N ASP A 90 -12.91 13.53 0.81
CA ASP A 90 -14.19 12.99 0.32
C ASP A 90 -14.39 13.04 -1.22
N ALA A 91 -13.40 13.47 -1.99
CA ALA A 91 -13.40 13.34 -3.44
C ALA A 91 -12.85 11.97 -3.82
N VAL A 92 -13.55 11.29 -4.73
CA VAL A 92 -13.24 9.93 -5.17
C VAL A 92 -12.81 9.98 -6.62
N LEU A 93 -11.61 9.52 -6.89
CA LEU A 93 -11.14 9.16 -8.22
C LEU A 93 -11.27 7.65 -8.39
N VAL A 94 -11.95 7.23 -9.44
CA VAL A 94 -11.97 5.83 -9.89
C VAL A 94 -11.27 5.73 -11.24
N ALA A 95 -10.29 4.84 -11.33
CA ALA A 95 -9.51 4.58 -12.53
C ALA A 95 -9.43 3.08 -12.80
N GLY A 96 -9.22 2.70 -14.05
CA GLY A 96 -9.07 1.30 -14.45
C GLY A 96 -9.85 0.95 -15.71
N GLU A 97 -10.26 -0.31 -15.79
CA GLU A 97 -10.81 -0.92 -17.01
C GLU A 97 -12.14 -1.61 -16.73
N VAL A 98 -13.11 -1.42 -17.62
CA VAL A 98 -14.42 -2.10 -17.61
C VAL A 98 -14.73 -2.70 -18.98
N PRO A 99 -15.51 -3.80 -19.04
CA PRO A 99 -15.74 -4.56 -20.27
C PRO A 99 -16.63 -3.84 -21.30
N SER A 100 -17.44 -2.87 -20.87
CA SER A 100 -18.39 -2.15 -21.74
C SER A 100 -18.75 -0.77 -21.21
N GLU A 101 -19.34 0.08 -22.06
CA GLU A 101 -19.82 1.41 -21.68
C GLU A 101 -20.98 1.32 -20.69
N GLU A 102 -21.84 0.30 -20.81
CA GLU A 102 -22.93 0.05 -19.87
C GLU A 102 -22.40 -0.25 -18.47
N ALA A 103 -21.32 -1.02 -18.35
CA ALA A 103 -20.66 -1.29 -17.08
C ALA A 103 -20.05 -0.01 -16.47
N LYS A 104 -19.48 0.87 -17.31
CA LYS A 104 -18.96 2.19 -16.89
C LYS A 104 -20.05 3.10 -16.32
N ASP A 105 -21.17 3.19 -17.01
CA ASP A 105 -22.33 3.98 -16.60
C ASP A 105 -22.98 3.41 -15.33
N TYR A 106 -23.10 2.09 -15.27
CA TYR A 106 -23.61 1.38 -14.11
C TYR A 106 -22.75 1.64 -12.87
N LEU A 107 -21.42 1.51 -12.99
CA LEU A 107 -20.47 1.82 -11.93
C LEU A 107 -20.69 3.24 -11.40
N ALA A 108 -20.72 4.24 -12.29
CA ALA A 108 -20.88 5.64 -11.88
C ALA A 108 -22.20 5.89 -11.12
N LYS A 109 -23.32 5.29 -11.58
CA LYS A 109 -24.62 5.36 -10.89
C LYS A 109 -24.57 4.68 -9.53
N ARG A 110 -24.00 3.48 -9.47
CA ARG A 110 -23.90 2.65 -8.25
C ARG A 110 -23.10 3.36 -7.17
N LEU A 111 -21.95 3.96 -7.53
CA LEU A 111 -21.11 4.70 -6.59
C LEU A 111 -21.83 5.94 -6.05
N LYS A 112 -22.49 6.72 -6.92
CA LYS A 112 -23.25 7.92 -6.49
C LYS A 112 -24.43 7.60 -5.58
N GLN A 113 -25.08 6.45 -5.77
CA GLN A 113 -26.24 6.05 -4.95
C GLN A 113 -25.83 5.53 -3.57
N ASN A 114 -24.72 4.79 -3.48
CA ASN A 114 -24.35 4.06 -2.26
C ASN A 114 -23.29 4.77 -1.41
N ALA A 115 -22.52 5.71 -1.97
CA ALA A 115 -21.50 6.47 -1.26
C ALA A 115 -21.96 7.92 -1.01
N LEU A 116 -22.85 8.11 -0.05
CA LEU A 116 -23.50 9.41 0.23
C LEU A 116 -22.54 10.50 0.76
N THR A 117 -21.46 10.11 1.42
CA THR A 117 -20.45 11.03 1.99
C THR A 117 -19.53 11.63 0.91
N MET A 118 -19.51 11.04 -0.29
CA MET A 118 -18.67 11.46 -1.40
C MET A 118 -19.09 12.84 -1.92
N LYS A 119 -18.16 13.81 -1.91
CA LYS A 119 -18.39 15.15 -2.45
C LYS A 119 -18.33 15.20 -3.97
N GLN A 120 -17.42 14.43 -4.56
CA GLN A 120 -17.19 14.43 -6.00
C GLN A 120 -16.74 13.04 -6.46
N LEU A 121 -17.22 12.63 -7.63
CA LEU A 121 -16.75 11.45 -8.34
C LEU A 121 -16.04 11.89 -9.63
N ILE A 122 -14.77 11.53 -9.76
CA ILE A 122 -13.96 11.68 -10.98
C ILE A 122 -13.80 10.28 -11.57
N ASN A 123 -14.34 10.06 -12.77
CA ASN A 123 -14.37 8.75 -13.41
C ASN A 123 -13.40 8.72 -14.60
N GLU A 124 -12.23 8.15 -14.37
CA GLU A 124 -11.16 7.93 -15.36
C GLU A 124 -11.11 6.45 -15.78
N VAL A 125 -12.24 5.74 -15.73
CA VAL A 125 -12.34 4.36 -16.18
C VAL A 125 -12.43 4.31 -17.70
N ALA A 126 -11.54 3.53 -18.32
CA ALA A 126 -11.55 3.26 -19.75
C ALA A 126 -12.41 2.04 -20.04
N VAL A 127 -13.18 2.11 -21.13
CA VAL A 127 -13.83 0.92 -21.69
C VAL A 127 -12.80 0.20 -22.53
N MET A 128 -12.40 -0.98 -22.09
CA MET A 128 -11.51 -1.86 -22.83
C MET A 128 -12.17 -3.23 -22.93
N PRO A 129 -12.24 -3.83 -24.13
CA PRO A 129 -12.67 -5.21 -24.24
C PRO A 129 -11.73 -6.06 -23.36
N SER A 130 -12.30 -6.99 -22.59
CA SER A 130 -11.52 -7.94 -21.78
C SER A 130 -10.36 -8.47 -22.61
N ILE A 131 -9.13 -8.17 -22.19
CA ILE A 131 -7.93 -8.46 -22.97
C ILE A 131 -7.90 -9.96 -23.24
N GLY A 132 -8.27 -10.37 -24.46
CA GLY A 132 -8.17 -11.75 -24.88
C GLY A 132 -6.72 -12.21 -24.74
N TYR A 133 -6.52 -13.45 -24.30
CA TYR A 133 -5.21 -14.10 -24.13
C TYR A 133 -4.21 -13.80 -25.29
N PHE A 134 -4.71 -13.58 -26.50
CA PHE A 134 -3.93 -13.21 -27.68
C PHE A 134 -3.19 -11.87 -27.61
N SER A 135 -3.73 -10.83 -26.97
CA SER A 135 -3.03 -9.55 -26.83
C SER A 135 -1.86 -9.66 -25.85
N ARG A 136 -2.03 -10.43 -24.77
CA ARG A 136 -0.93 -10.73 -23.83
C ARG A 136 0.18 -11.57 -24.49
N SER A 137 -0.17 -12.49 -25.38
CA SER A 137 0.81 -13.26 -26.15
C SER A 137 1.61 -12.40 -27.13
N LYS A 138 1.03 -11.33 -27.69
CA LYS A 138 1.75 -10.40 -28.56
C LYS A 138 2.86 -9.66 -27.81
N ASP A 139 2.59 -9.22 -26.59
CA ASP A 139 3.58 -8.48 -25.80
C ASP A 139 4.78 -9.36 -25.41
N ASN A 140 4.54 -10.63 -25.10
CA ASN A 140 5.61 -11.60 -24.89
C ASN A 140 6.44 -11.84 -26.16
N ILE A 141 5.82 -11.92 -27.34
CA ILE A 141 6.55 -12.08 -28.60
C ILE A 141 7.41 -10.86 -28.92
N ILE A 142 6.89 -9.65 -28.68
CA ILE A 142 7.65 -8.41 -28.86
C ILE A 142 8.83 -8.35 -27.87
N THR A 143 8.60 -8.76 -26.61
CA THR A 143 9.65 -8.81 -25.59
C THR A 143 10.76 -9.78 -25.99
N LEU A 144 10.40 -11.00 -26.40
CA LEU A 144 11.35 -11.99 -26.91
C LEU A 144 12.08 -11.48 -28.16
N GLN A 145 11.40 -10.79 -29.08
CA GLN A 145 12.07 -10.20 -30.25
C GLN A 145 13.11 -9.17 -29.85
N ILE A 146 12.81 -8.27 -28.92
CA ILE A 146 13.78 -7.27 -28.44
C ILE A 146 14.95 -7.96 -27.74
N GLU A 147 14.69 -8.95 -26.87
CA GLU A 147 15.74 -9.73 -26.19
C GLU A 147 16.60 -10.55 -27.15
N THR A 148 16.07 -10.99 -28.30
CA THR A 148 16.86 -11.71 -29.31
C THR A 148 17.65 -10.79 -30.23
N LEU A 149 17.24 -9.52 -30.33
CA LEU A 149 17.89 -8.51 -31.18
C LEU A 149 19.02 -7.75 -30.45
N PHE A 150 19.10 -7.87 -29.12
CA PHE A 150 20.13 -7.26 -28.26
C PHE A 150 20.92 -8.33 -27.48
#